data_AF-A0A7M1LFD6-F1
#
_entry.id   AF-A0A7M1LFD6-F1
#
_cell.length_a   1.000
_cell.length_b   1.000
_cell.length_c   1.000
_cell.angle_alpha   90.00
_cell.angle_beta   90.00
_cell.angle_gamma   90.00
#
_symmetry.space_group_name_H-M   'P 1'
#
loop_
_entity.id
_entity.type
_entity.pdbx_description
1 polymer ?
#
loop_
_entity_poly.entity_id
_entity_poly.type
_entity_poly.pdbx_seq_one_letter_code
_entity_poly.pdbx_strand_id
1 'polypeptide(L)'
;MTINEILKTAKNIAVVGLSPDESKPSHYVSKFLQEKGYKIYPIYPKFDEILGEKVYRDLSEIKDKIDIVVMFRKGEFADVLIDEVIEKGIKTLWLQLGITNENAKEKALKNGVNFIQDRCIMVEYKKEFGAKFEIVQFSDPICTWCWGAEPVLRKLKAIYKNHLKLSFIMGGLVRDIREFSDPLNGIGGDINKTNASILAHWQEASRTHKMPVAKSGFHLFSDEFPSSYPQNIAFKTAEIQSEELAKELLREIRIATALRCEITSKPSVLVSLASKVGLDVAKFSSDLKNGEEEFYKDLELTRKYGVSGFPSFLVRNLQSGEEVLLRGYARFNDFKSVIENVLNLKLEIYEPKKDDILEYIGSNAAKIEIMEILNISENECDELVDTLIKNGKVKIVNELIYPLNSPSCRDGECLI
;
A
#
# COMPACT_ATOMS: atom_id res chain seq x y z
N MET A 1 5.58 -1.53 -31.63
CA MET A 1 5.76 -0.94 -30.29
C MET A 1 6.14 -2.05 -29.31
N THR A 2 6.88 -1.72 -28.26
CA THR A 2 7.09 -2.63 -27.13
C THR A 2 5.80 -2.76 -26.31
N ILE A 3 5.68 -3.81 -25.48
CA ILE A 3 4.53 -3.98 -24.58
C ILE A 3 4.39 -2.78 -23.62
N ASN A 4 5.52 -2.28 -23.11
CA ASN A 4 5.56 -1.10 -22.25
C ASN A 4 4.94 0.13 -22.95
N GLU A 5 5.36 0.42 -24.18
CA GLU A 5 4.85 1.55 -24.97
C GLU A 5 3.34 1.43 -25.24
N ILE A 6 2.89 0.22 -25.58
CA ILE A 6 1.47 -0.06 -25.83
C ILE A 6 0.63 0.23 -24.59
N LEU A 7 1.01 -0.34 -23.45
CA LEU A 7 0.26 -0.18 -22.21
C LEU A 7 0.33 1.26 -21.67
N LYS A 8 1.49 1.92 -21.80
CA LYS A 8 1.68 3.31 -21.32
C LYS A 8 0.83 4.33 -22.08
N THR A 9 0.56 4.09 -23.37
CA THR A 9 -0.13 5.06 -24.25
C THR A 9 -1.61 4.76 -24.45
N ALA A 10 -2.05 3.51 -24.25
CA ALA A 10 -3.44 3.11 -24.40
C ALA A 10 -4.34 3.66 -23.28
N LYS A 11 -5.60 3.93 -23.61
CA LYS A 11 -6.64 4.32 -22.65
C LYS A 11 -7.90 3.47 -22.78
N ASN A 12 -8.27 3.13 -24.01
CA ASN A 12 -9.53 2.44 -24.32
C ASN A 12 -9.25 1.00 -24.76
N ILE A 13 -9.79 0.03 -24.02
CA ILE A 13 -9.59 -1.40 -24.27
C ILE A 13 -10.93 -2.07 -24.54
N ALA A 14 -11.10 -2.63 -25.74
CA ALA A 14 -12.22 -3.50 -26.04
C ALA A 14 -11.90 -4.94 -25.65
N VAL A 15 -12.78 -5.59 -24.90
CA VAL A 15 -12.54 -6.95 -24.37
C VAL A 15 -13.53 -7.93 -24.96
N VAL A 16 -13.05 -8.74 -25.90
CA VAL A 16 -13.84 -9.77 -26.59
C VAL A 16 -13.96 -11.01 -25.72
N GLY A 17 -15.18 -11.34 -25.30
CA GLY A 17 -15.44 -12.47 -24.40
C GLY A 17 -15.37 -12.11 -22.92
N LEU A 18 -15.63 -10.85 -22.56
CA LEU A 18 -15.72 -10.40 -21.16
C LEU A 18 -16.95 -11.04 -20.49
N SER A 19 -16.71 -11.98 -19.57
CA SER A 19 -17.76 -12.71 -18.86
C SER A 19 -18.28 -11.92 -17.66
N PRO A 20 -19.58 -11.97 -17.31
CA PRO A 20 -20.09 -11.38 -16.06
C PRO A 20 -19.69 -12.17 -14.80
N ASP A 21 -19.26 -13.42 -14.95
CA ASP A 21 -18.80 -14.28 -13.86
C ASP A 21 -17.43 -13.81 -13.32
N GLU A 22 -17.42 -13.33 -12.08
CA GLU A 22 -16.23 -12.79 -11.40
C GLU A 22 -15.07 -13.78 -11.27
N SER A 23 -15.35 -15.09 -11.31
CA SER A 23 -14.32 -16.13 -11.25
C SER A 23 -13.54 -16.27 -12.56
N LYS A 24 -14.03 -15.71 -13.68
CA LYS A 24 -13.43 -15.88 -14.99
C LYS A 24 -12.27 -14.92 -15.23
N PRO A 25 -11.19 -15.38 -15.89
CA PRO A 25 -10.07 -14.52 -16.29
C PRO A 25 -10.48 -13.26 -17.02
N SER A 26 -11.46 -13.33 -17.91
CA SER A 26 -11.92 -12.16 -18.65
C SER A 26 -12.58 -11.11 -17.78
N HIS A 27 -13.15 -11.49 -16.64
CA HIS A 27 -13.76 -10.56 -15.69
C HIS A 27 -12.70 -9.90 -14.80
N TYR A 28 -11.97 -10.69 -14.01
CA TYR A 28 -11.05 -10.12 -13.02
C TYR A 28 -9.85 -9.40 -13.64
N VAL A 29 -9.40 -9.79 -14.85
CA VAL A 29 -8.37 -9.04 -15.59
C VAL A 29 -8.90 -7.69 -16.06
N SER A 30 -10.15 -7.63 -16.53
CA SER A 30 -10.76 -6.37 -16.99
C SER A 30 -11.03 -5.42 -15.83
N LYS A 31 -11.51 -5.95 -14.69
CA LYS A 31 -11.67 -5.18 -13.45
C LYS A 31 -10.33 -4.59 -12.98
N PHE A 32 -9.27 -5.40 -12.97
CA PHE A 32 -7.91 -4.91 -12.68
C PHE A 32 -7.50 -3.77 -13.61
N LEU A 33 -7.78 -3.86 -14.91
CA LEU A 33 -7.45 -2.79 -15.85
C LEU A 33 -8.29 -1.51 -15.60
N GLN A 34 -9.58 -1.61 -15.26
CA GLN A 34 -10.37 -0.44 -14.85
C GLN A 34 -9.77 0.25 -13.62
N GLU A 35 -9.36 -0.53 -12.60
CA GLU A 35 -8.69 0.00 -11.40
C GLU A 35 -7.35 0.69 -11.71
N LYS A 36 -6.74 0.39 -12.86
CA LYS A 36 -5.53 1.08 -13.37
C LYS A 36 -5.84 2.25 -14.31
N GLY A 37 -7.10 2.61 -14.44
CA GLY A 37 -7.56 3.80 -15.18
C GLY A 37 -7.82 3.56 -16.67
N TYR A 38 -7.83 2.32 -17.15
CA TYR A 38 -8.27 2.01 -18.51
C TYR A 38 -9.80 2.03 -18.59
N LYS A 39 -10.36 2.59 -19.67
CA LYS A 39 -11.77 2.45 -19.98
C LYS A 39 -12.00 1.12 -20.71
N ILE A 40 -12.89 0.29 -20.17
CA ILE A 40 -13.19 -1.04 -20.72
C ILE A 40 -14.46 -0.98 -21.55
N TYR A 41 -14.42 -1.62 -22.72
CA TYR A 41 -15.58 -1.81 -23.60
C TYR A 41 -15.87 -3.30 -23.70
N PRO A 42 -16.79 -3.83 -22.89
CA PRO A 42 -17.13 -5.25 -22.90
C PRO A 42 -17.78 -5.65 -24.23
N ILE A 43 -17.31 -6.76 -24.83
CA ILE A 43 -17.98 -7.40 -25.96
C ILE A 43 -18.44 -8.79 -25.52
N TYR A 44 -19.76 -8.98 -25.41
CA TYR A 44 -20.39 -10.20 -24.91
C TYR A 44 -21.82 -10.36 -25.45
N PRO A 45 -22.33 -11.59 -25.71
CA PRO A 45 -23.59 -11.77 -26.44
C PRO A 45 -24.88 -11.61 -25.63
N LYS A 46 -24.85 -11.77 -24.28
CA LYS A 46 -26.07 -12.04 -23.49
C LYS A 46 -26.43 -10.99 -22.42
N PHE A 47 -25.58 -10.01 -22.17
CA PHE A 47 -25.74 -9.06 -21.06
C PHE A 47 -25.70 -7.63 -21.58
N ASP A 48 -26.36 -6.70 -20.90
CA ASP A 48 -26.39 -5.30 -21.31
C ASP A 48 -25.35 -4.45 -20.57
N GLU A 49 -24.95 -4.88 -19.38
CA GLU A 49 -23.94 -4.22 -18.55
C GLU A 49 -23.04 -5.27 -17.89
N ILE A 50 -21.72 -5.02 -17.89
CA ILE A 50 -20.74 -5.78 -17.10
C ILE A 50 -19.71 -4.80 -16.57
N LEU A 51 -19.34 -4.92 -15.29
CA LEU A 51 -18.37 -4.03 -14.61
C LEU A 51 -18.76 -2.53 -14.67
N GLY A 52 -20.06 -2.23 -14.61
CA GLY A 52 -20.56 -0.85 -14.71
C GLY A 52 -20.55 -0.27 -16.12
N GLU A 53 -20.11 -1.04 -17.12
CA GLU A 53 -19.92 -0.59 -18.50
C GLU A 53 -20.97 -1.21 -19.42
N LYS A 54 -21.44 -0.41 -20.39
CA LYS A 54 -22.33 -0.90 -21.45
C LYS A 54 -21.64 -1.99 -22.27
N VAL A 55 -22.33 -3.11 -22.46
CA VAL A 55 -21.87 -4.24 -23.28
C VAL A 55 -22.25 -4.03 -24.75
N TYR A 56 -21.34 -4.40 -25.64
CA TYR A 56 -21.52 -4.42 -27.09
C TYR A 56 -21.55 -5.87 -27.60
N ARG A 57 -22.17 -6.09 -28.76
CA ARG A 57 -22.22 -7.43 -29.39
C ARG A 57 -21.03 -7.67 -30.29
N ASP A 58 -20.58 -6.63 -30.98
CA ASP A 58 -19.46 -6.67 -31.90
C ASP A 58 -18.58 -5.43 -31.77
N LEU A 59 -17.33 -5.56 -32.23
CA LEU A 59 -16.37 -4.46 -32.18
C LEU A 59 -16.86 -3.27 -33.04
N SER A 60 -17.57 -3.54 -34.13
CA SER A 60 -18.17 -2.56 -35.05
C SER A 60 -19.14 -1.58 -34.37
N GLU A 61 -19.87 -2.01 -33.33
CA GLU A 61 -20.87 -1.19 -32.61
C GLU A 61 -20.24 -0.08 -31.76
N ILE A 62 -18.95 -0.22 -31.40
CA ILE A 62 -18.24 0.76 -30.58
C ILE A 62 -17.85 1.95 -31.47
N LYS A 63 -18.36 3.14 -31.11
CA LYS A 63 -18.07 4.41 -31.80
C LYS A 63 -16.84 5.14 -31.25
N ASP A 64 -16.52 4.88 -29.99
CA ASP A 64 -15.32 5.44 -29.35
C ASP A 64 -14.05 4.86 -29.97
N LYS A 65 -12.96 5.62 -29.90
CA LYS A 65 -11.64 5.16 -30.33
C LYS A 65 -11.19 4.00 -29.42
N ILE A 66 -10.83 2.86 -30.02
CA ILE A 66 -10.22 1.73 -29.31
C ILE A 66 -8.71 1.69 -29.58
N ASP A 67 -7.91 1.56 -28.53
CA ASP A 67 -6.44 1.47 -28.63
C ASP A 67 -5.95 0.01 -28.65
N ILE A 68 -6.60 -0.85 -27.87
CA ILE A 68 -6.27 -2.28 -27.74
C ILE A 68 -7.55 -3.12 -27.81
N VAL A 69 -7.54 -4.20 -28.59
CA VAL A 69 -8.52 -5.29 -28.49
C VAL A 69 -7.88 -6.45 -27.73
N VAL A 70 -8.48 -6.87 -26.62
CA VAL A 70 -8.05 -8.04 -25.83
C VAL A 70 -9.05 -9.18 -26.03
N MET A 71 -8.58 -10.35 -26.42
CA MET A 71 -9.43 -11.49 -26.76
C MET A 71 -9.31 -12.64 -25.75
N PHE A 72 -10.46 -13.07 -25.21
CA PHE A 72 -10.62 -14.23 -24.33
C PHE A 72 -11.45 -15.35 -24.99
N ARG A 73 -11.35 -15.48 -26.32
CA ARG A 73 -12.01 -16.52 -27.13
C ARG A 73 -10.98 -17.50 -27.66
N LYS A 74 -11.40 -18.65 -28.21
CA LYS A 74 -10.49 -19.61 -28.84
C LYS A 74 -9.72 -18.95 -29.99
N GLY A 75 -8.49 -19.41 -30.26
CA GLY A 75 -7.59 -18.83 -31.26
C GLY A 75 -8.19 -18.75 -32.67
N GLU A 76 -9.06 -19.69 -33.04
CA GLU A 76 -9.79 -19.70 -34.33
C GLU A 76 -10.63 -18.42 -34.56
N PHE A 77 -11.10 -17.76 -33.50
CA PHE A 77 -11.83 -16.50 -33.62
C PHE A 77 -10.93 -15.31 -34.00
N ALA A 78 -9.61 -15.43 -33.82
CA ALA A 78 -8.68 -14.35 -34.13
C ALA A 78 -8.62 -14.04 -35.64
N ASP A 79 -8.87 -15.03 -36.50
CA ASP A 79 -8.79 -14.87 -37.96
C ASP A 79 -9.86 -13.94 -38.54
N VAL A 80 -11.02 -13.93 -37.91
CA VAL A 80 -12.13 -13.02 -38.24
C VAL A 80 -11.95 -11.69 -37.51
N LEU A 81 -11.59 -11.74 -36.22
CA LEU A 81 -11.42 -10.55 -35.41
C LEU A 81 -10.32 -9.60 -35.94
N ILE A 82 -9.24 -10.15 -36.51
CA ILE A 82 -8.16 -9.31 -37.06
C ILE A 82 -8.63 -8.46 -38.24
N ASP A 83 -9.56 -8.95 -39.06
CA ASP A 83 -10.08 -8.19 -40.19
C ASP A 83 -10.88 -6.98 -39.68
N GLU A 84 -11.73 -7.15 -38.66
CA GLU A 84 -12.44 -6.05 -37.99
C GLU A 84 -11.50 -5.04 -37.31
N VAL A 85 -10.41 -5.54 -36.68
CA VAL A 85 -9.38 -4.69 -36.05
C VAL A 85 -8.72 -3.78 -37.08
N ILE A 86 -8.37 -4.33 -38.25
CA ILE A 86 -7.75 -3.60 -39.35
C ILE A 86 -8.74 -2.56 -39.90
N GLU A 87 -9.98 -2.94 -40.16
CA GLU A 87 -11.02 -2.04 -40.70
C GLU A 87 -11.30 -0.84 -39.78
N LYS A 88 -11.32 -1.05 -38.46
CA LYS A 88 -11.47 0.07 -37.49
C LYS A 88 -10.17 0.84 -37.23
N GLY A 89 -9.05 0.44 -37.83
CA GLY A 89 -7.76 1.10 -37.67
C GLY A 89 -7.15 0.97 -36.26
N ILE A 90 -7.53 -0.08 -35.52
CA ILE A 90 -7.04 -0.33 -34.16
C ILE A 90 -5.59 -0.82 -34.23
N LYS A 91 -4.74 -0.28 -33.35
CA LYS A 91 -3.28 -0.48 -33.44
C LYS A 91 -2.77 -1.74 -32.76
N THR A 92 -3.57 -2.39 -31.93
CA THR A 92 -3.12 -3.55 -31.15
C THR A 92 -4.22 -4.60 -31.01
N LEU A 93 -3.89 -5.84 -31.37
CA LEU A 93 -4.67 -7.03 -31.03
C LEU A 93 -3.86 -7.89 -30.04
N TRP A 94 -4.48 -8.21 -28.92
CA TRP A 94 -3.89 -8.96 -27.81
C TRP A 94 -4.68 -10.24 -27.56
N LEU A 95 -4.08 -11.39 -27.86
CA LEU A 95 -4.63 -12.70 -27.53
C LEU A 95 -4.12 -13.10 -26.14
N GLN A 96 -5.05 -13.41 -25.23
CA GLN A 96 -4.71 -13.71 -23.85
C GLN A 96 -3.86 -14.99 -23.73
N LEU A 97 -3.25 -15.18 -22.56
CA LEU A 97 -2.49 -16.38 -22.20
C LEU A 97 -3.20 -17.68 -22.61
N GLY A 98 -2.46 -18.57 -23.27
CA GLY A 98 -2.95 -19.83 -23.83
C GLY A 98 -3.62 -19.71 -25.20
N ILE A 99 -3.70 -18.51 -25.80
CA ILE A 99 -4.34 -18.27 -27.08
C ILE A 99 -3.30 -17.82 -28.12
N THR A 100 -3.23 -18.55 -29.22
CA THR A 100 -2.35 -18.26 -30.36
C THR A 100 -3.11 -18.38 -31.68
N ASN A 101 -2.64 -17.66 -32.70
CA ASN A 101 -3.09 -17.80 -34.08
C ASN A 101 -2.04 -17.20 -35.03
N GLU A 102 -1.38 -18.04 -35.84
CA GLU A 102 -0.33 -17.59 -36.76
C GLU A 102 -0.88 -16.87 -38.00
N ASN A 103 -2.05 -17.26 -38.52
CA ASN A 103 -2.67 -16.60 -39.67
C ASN A 103 -3.05 -15.15 -39.33
N ALA A 104 -3.71 -14.95 -38.19
CA ALA A 104 -4.06 -13.62 -37.69
C ALA A 104 -2.81 -12.76 -37.43
N LYS A 105 -1.73 -13.36 -36.92
CA LYS A 105 -0.44 -12.68 -36.72
C LYS A 105 0.18 -12.21 -38.03
N GLU A 106 0.20 -13.06 -39.06
CA GLU A 106 0.70 -12.67 -40.38
C GLU A 106 -0.11 -11.51 -40.98
N LYS A 107 -1.45 -11.57 -40.90
CA LYS A 107 -2.33 -10.48 -41.33
C LYS A 107 -2.06 -9.20 -40.55
N ALA A 108 -1.91 -9.28 -39.23
CA ALA A 108 -1.63 -8.14 -38.37
C ALA A 108 -0.31 -7.45 -38.75
N LEU A 109 0.77 -8.22 -38.93
CA LEU A 109 2.08 -7.70 -39.30
C LEU A 109 2.07 -6.99 -40.66
N LYS A 110 1.39 -7.57 -41.66
CA LYS A 110 1.24 -6.97 -43.00
C LYS A 110 0.50 -5.62 -42.97
N ASN A 111 -0.36 -5.41 -41.98
CA ASN A 111 -1.18 -4.20 -41.83
C ASN A 111 -0.68 -3.25 -40.72
N GLY A 112 0.49 -3.51 -40.14
CA GLY A 112 1.08 -2.66 -39.10
C GLY A 112 0.31 -2.66 -37.78
N VAL A 113 -0.43 -3.73 -37.48
CA VAL A 113 -1.10 -3.95 -36.19
C VAL A 113 -0.13 -4.66 -35.26
N ASN A 114 0.08 -4.12 -34.05
CA ASN A 114 0.84 -4.83 -33.03
C ASN A 114 0.07 -6.08 -32.61
N PHE A 115 0.70 -7.24 -32.70
CA PHE A 115 0.07 -8.52 -32.38
C PHE A 115 0.78 -9.17 -31.19
N ILE A 116 0.07 -9.29 -30.07
CA ILE A 116 0.54 -9.98 -28.87
C ILE A 116 -0.28 -11.25 -28.75
N GLN A 117 0.36 -12.39 -28.51
CA GLN A 117 -0.33 -13.66 -28.28
C GLN A 117 0.32 -14.43 -27.13
N ASP A 118 -0.45 -15.32 -26.51
CA ASP A 118 -0.02 -16.15 -25.39
C ASP A 118 0.62 -15.34 -24.25
N ARG A 119 0.00 -14.21 -23.89
CA ARG A 119 0.46 -13.35 -22.80
C ARG A 119 -0.73 -12.83 -22.01
N CYS A 120 -0.60 -12.81 -20.68
CA CYS A 120 -1.61 -12.21 -19.82
C CYS A 120 -1.41 -10.69 -19.72
N ILE A 121 -2.34 -9.86 -20.22
CA ILE A 121 -2.19 -8.40 -20.20
C ILE A 121 -2.05 -7.82 -18.77
N MET A 122 -2.72 -8.41 -17.78
CA MET A 122 -2.55 -8.03 -16.38
C MET A 122 -1.14 -8.38 -15.86
N VAL A 123 -0.60 -9.53 -16.24
CA VAL A 123 0.75 -9.96 -15.82
C VAL A 123 1.79 -9.06 -16.46
N GLU A 124 1.67 -8.78 -17.76
CA GLU A 124 2.56 -7.85 -18.44
C GLU A 124 2.45 -6.44 -17.86
N TYR A 125 1.24 -5.95 -17.55
CA TYR A 125 1.08 -4.67 -16.84
C TYR A 125 1.79 -4.67 -15.49
N LYS A 126 1.60 -5.71 -14.66
CA LYS A 126 2.27 -5.82 -13.35
C LYS A 126 3.79 -5.91 -13.51
N LYS A 127 4.28 -6.60 -14.53
CA LYS A 127 5.70 -6.69 -14.84
C LYS A 127 6.26 -5.32 -15.22
N GLU A 128 5.54 -4.54 -16.01
CA GLU A 128 6.00 -3.23 -16.48
C GLU A 128 5.86 -2.14 -15.39
N PHE A 129 4.69 -2.03 -14.77
CA PHE A 129 4.31 -0.91 -13.89
C PHE A 129 4.13 -1.28 -12.41
N GLY A 130 4.26 -2.56 -12.06
CA GLY A 130 4.17 -3.02 -10.68
C GLY A 130 5.45 -2.80 -9.87
N ALA A 131 5.38 -3.18 -8.60
CA ALA A 131 6.51 -3.14 -7.69
C ALA A 131 7.66 -4.00 -8.20
N LYS A 132 8.86 -3.43 -8.15
CA LYS A 132 10.12 -4.11 -8.50
C LYS A 132 10.78 -4.70 -7.26
N PHE A 133 10.48 -4.12 -6.10
CA PHE A 133 10.95 -4.61 -4.82
C PHE A 133 9.92 -4.38 -3.72
N GLU A 134 10.06 -5.13 -2.65
CA GLU A 134 9.23 -5.06 -1.46
C GLU A 134 10.11 -4.75 -0.25
N ILE A 135 9.65 -3.84 0.60
CA ILE A 135 10.16 -3.71 1.96
C ILE A 135 9.08 -4.25 2.88
N VAL A 136 9.42 -5.30 3.62
CA VAL A 136 8.56 -5.85 4.68
C VAL A 136 9.10 -5.38 6.02
N GLN A 137 8.37 -4.50 6.72
CA GLN A 137 8.71 -4.14 8.08
C GLN A 137 8.15 -5.19 9.04
N PHE A 138 9.04 -5.91 9.72
CA PHE A 138 8.67 -6.58 10.97
C PHE A 138 8.44 -5.50 12.01
N SER A 139 7.20 -5.38 12.45
CA SER A 139 6.71 -4.25 13.22
C SER A 139 5.90 -4.70 14.43
N ASP A 140 5.74 -3.77 15.36
CA ASP A 140 4.67 -3.79 16.35
C ASP A 140 4.03 -2.39 16.42
N PRO A 141 2.69 -2.27 16.55
CA PRO A 141 2.02 -0.97 16.65
C PRO A 141 2.46 -0.10 17.83
N ILE A 142 2.99 -0.70 18.91
CA ILE A 142 3.46 0.00 20.10
C ILE A 142 5.00 0.05 20.19
N CYS A 143 5.72 -0.19 19.09
CA CYS A 143 7.17 -0.02 19.07
C CYS A 143 7.54 1.43 18.69
N THR A 144 8.19 2.17 19.60
CA THR A 144 8.64 3.55 19.32
C THR A 144 9.61 3.64 18.16
N TRP A 145 10.47 2.64 17.94
CA TRP A 145 11.40 2.64 16.81
C TRP A 145 10.72 2.26 15.49
N CYS A 146 9.60 1.51 15.53
CA CYS A 146 8.75 1.31 14.35
C CYS A 146 8.02 2.60 13.96
N TRP A 147 7.55 3.37 14.95
CA TRP A 147 7.01 4.73 14.76
C TRP A 147 8.08 5.67 14.18
N GLY A 148 9.28 5.63 14.75
CA GLY A 148 10.44 6.40 14.27
C GLY A 148 10.90 6.06 12.84
N ALA A 149 10.53 4.89 12.30
CA ALA A 149 10.90 4.49 10.94
C ALA A 149 9.99 5.09 9.86
N GLU A 150 8.82 5.63 10.23
CA GLU A 150 7.85 6.17 9.26
C GLU A 150 8.40 7.26 8.33
N PRO A 151 9.21 8.26 8.80
CA PRO A 151 9.81 9.25 7.91
C PRO A 151 10.61 8.63 6.76
N VAL A 152 11.44 7.63 7.08
CA VAL A 152 12.29 6.96 6.08
C VAL A 152 11.45 6.10 5.14
N LEU A 153 10.46 5.35 5.65
CA LEU A 153 9.58 4.53 4.83
C LEU A 153 8.72 5.38 3.88
N ARG A 154 8.21 6.52 4.36
CA ARG A 154 7.44 7.46 3.53
C ARG A 154 8.32 8.12 2.47
N LYS A 155 9.55 8.50 2.79
CA LYS A 155 10.53 8.98 1.78
C LYS A 155 10.77 7.93 0.70
N LEU A 156 11.06 6.68 1.10
CA LEU A 156 11.26 5.57 0.15
C LEU A 156 10.03 5.39 -0.75
N LYS A 157 8.83 5.49 -0.19
CA LYS A 157 7.59 5.41 -0.98
C LYS A 157 7.40 6.59 -1.93
N ALA A 158 7.74 7.81 -1.51
CA ALA A 158 7.66 9.00 -2.34
C ALA A 158 8.62 8.95 -3.55
N ILE A 159 9.86 8.45 -3.33
CA ILE A 159 10.88 8.42 -4.40
C ILE A 159 10.72 7.21 -5.34
N TYR A 160 10.36 6.03 -4.82
CA TYR A 160 10.25 4.82 -5.64
C TYR A 160 8.82 4.57 -6.15
N LYS A 161 7.83 5.31 -5.64
CA LYS A 161 6.42 5.27 -6.07
C LYS A 161 5.89 3.84 -6.23
N ASN A 162 5.59 3.46 -7.47
CA ASN A 162 5.01 2.17 -7.83
C ASN A 162 6.05 1.04 -7.84
N HIS A 163 7.35 1.35 -7.84
CA HIS A 163 8.40 0.34 -7.76
C HIS A 163 8.56 -0.27 -6.37
N LEU A 164 8.11 0.42 -5.32
CA LEU A 164 8.13 -0.09 -3.94
C LEU A 164 6.77 -0.60 -3.50
N LYS A 165 6.70 -1.87 -3.09
CA LYS A 165 5.64 -2.37 -2.21
C LYS A 165 6.10 -2.28 -0.75
N LEU A 166 5.29 -1.68 0.11
CA LEU A 166 5.54 -1.62 1.54
C LEU A 166 4.53 -2.52 2.26
N SER A 167 5.03 -3.53 2.97
CA SER A 167 4.24 -4.54 3.66
C SER A 167 4.67 -4.62 5.13
N PHE A 168 3.83 -5.20 5.98
CA PHE A 168 4.11 -5.31 7.40
C PHE A 168 3.89 -6.75 7.88
N ILE A 169 4.80 -7.24 8.73
CA ILE A 169 4.61 -8.46 9.50
C ILE A 169 4.49 -8.05 10.96
N MET A 170 3.38 -8.42 11.60
CA MET A 170 3.10 -8.11 12.99
C MET A 170 3.85 -9.09 13.91
N GLY A 171 4.92 -8.59 14.54
CA GLY A 171 5.86 -9.42 15.29
C GLY A 171 5.54 -9.60 16.77
N GLY A 172 4.59 -8.84 17.32
CA GLY A 172 4.14 -8.97 18.71
C GLY A 172 5.25 -8.71 19.74
N LEU A 173 5.60 -7.44 19.95
CA LEU A 173 6.68 -6.98 20.83
C LEU A 173 6.51 -7.44 22.28
N VAL A 174 5.30 -7.29 22.84
CA VAL A 174 5.00 -7.61 24.24
C VAL A 174 3.82 -8.57 24.30
N ARG A 175 4.08 -9.85 24.61
CA ARG A 175 3.00 -10.82 24.89
C ARG A 175 2.30 -10.49 26.20
N ASP A 176 3.08 -10.30 27.25
CA ASP A 176 2.62 -9.91 28.58
C ASP A 176 3.73 -9.08 29.25
N ILE A 177 3.42 -7.85 29.63
CA ILE A 177 4.41 -6.93 30.20
C ILE A 177 4.96 -7.41 31.55
N ARG A 178 4.21 -8.26 32.26
CA ARG A 178 4.60 -8.82 33.56
C ARG A 178 5.71 -9.86 33.42
N GLU A 179 5.79 -10.49 32.25
CA GLU A 179 6.82 -11.48 31.89
C GLU A 179 7.90 -10.90 30.95
N PHE A 180 7.62 -9.75 30.33
CA PHE A 180 8.57 -9.04 29.48
C PHE A 180 9.74 -8.49 30.29
N SER A 181 10.93 -8.46 29.67
CA SER A 181 12.13 -7.92 30.29
C SER A 181 13.01 -7.22 29.25
N ASP A 182 13.20 -5.93 29.45
CA ASP A 182 14.21 -5.12 28.79
C ASP A 182 15.00 -4.36 29.88
N PRO A 183 16.08 -4.98 30.39
CA PRO A 183 16.88 -4.41 31.47
C PRO A 183 17.58 -3.11 31.10
N LEU A 184 17.90 -2.90 29.81
CA LEU A 184 18.64 -1.72 29.35
C LEU A 184 17.79 -0.46 29.51
N ASN A 185 16.48 -0.57 29.32
CA ASN A 185 15.53 0.54 29.43
C ASN A 185 14.71 0.49 30.73
N GLY A 186 14.96 -0.49 31.60
CA GLY A 186 14.21 -0.66 32.86
C GLY A 186 12.72 -0.93 32.64
N ILE A 187 12.39 -1.67 31.57
CA ILE A 187 11.02 -2.00 31.16
C ILE A 187 10.75 -3.47 31.47
N GLY A 188 9.62 -3.76 32.13
CA GLY A 188 9.18 -5.12 32.43
C GLY A 188 8.97 -5.39 33.93
N GLY A 189 8.15 -6.39 34.24
CA GLY A 189 7.84 -6.79 35.61
C GLY A 189 6.77 -5.91 36.27
N ASP A 190 7.16 -4.91 37.05
CA ASP A 190 6.23 -4.04 37.81
C ASP A 190 5.51 -3.07 36.87
N ILE A 191 4.21 -3.30 36.67
CA ILE A 191 3.38 -2.58 35.70
C ILE A 191 3.26 -1.07 36.01
N ASN A 192 3.31 -0.70 37.29
CA ASN A 192 3.18 0.70 37.72
C ASN A 192 4.44 1.49 37.38
N LYS A 193 5.62 0.89 37.53
CA LYS A 193 6.90 1.51 37.15
C LYS A 193 7.13 1.45 35.65
N THR A 194 6.72 0.35 35.02
CA THR A 194 7.00 0.07 33.61
C THR A 194 6.44 1.13 32.68
N ASN A 195 5.20 1.62 32.89
CA ASN A 195 4.64 2.67 32.05
C ASN A 195 5.46 3.97 32.05
N ALA A 196 6.00 4.35 33.22
CA ALA A 196 6.86 5.52 33.34
C ALA A 196 8.20 5.31 32.63
N SER A 197 8.82 4.13 32.78
CA SER A 197 10.05 3.76 32.06
C SER A 197 9.85 3.75 30.54
N ILE A 198 8.72 3.22 30.07
CA ILE A 198 8.39 3.21 28.63
C ILE A 198 8.29 4.63 28.09
N LEU A 199 7.57 5.53 28.78
CA LEU A 199 7.46 6.92 28.35
C LEU A 199 8.84 7.60 28.27
N ALA A 200 9.69 7.40 29.29
CA ALA A 200 11.04 7.95 29.30
C ALA A 200 11.86 7.43 28.11
N HIS A 201 11.80 6.12 27.83
CA HIS A 201 12.47 5.51 26.68
C HIS A 201 11.94 6.06 25.34
N TRP A 202 10.63 6.22 25.18
CA TRP A 202 10.04 6.74 23.95
C TRP A 202 10.41 8.21 23.72
N GLN A 203 10.47 9.02 24.79
CA GLN A 203 10.95 10.40 24.70
C GLN A 203 12.43 10.47 24.33
N GLU A 204 13.26 9.56 24.85
CA GLU A 204 14.66 9.44 24.44
C GLU A 204 14.79 9.03 22.96
N ALA A 205 14.05 8.00 22.53
CA ALA A 205 14.00 7.57 21.13
C ALA A 205 13.55 8.72 20.21
N SER A 206 12.53 9.48 20.62
CA SER A 206 12.02 10.66 19.90
C SER A 206 13.07 11.76 19.72
N ARG A 207 14.02 11.94 20.65
CA ARG A 207 15.15 12.86 20.42
C ARG A 207 16.03 12.42 19.26
N THR A 208 16.07 11.13 18.94
CA THR A 208 16.82 10.55 17.83
C THR A 208 16.03 10.58 16.53
N HIS A 209 14.83 9.97 16.49
CA HIS A 209 14.04 9.83 15.27
C HIS A 209 13.09 11.01 14.98
N LYS A 210 12.97 11.96 15.91
CA LYS A 210 12.17 13.21 15.84
C LYS A 210 10.65 13.06 15.66
N MET A 211 10.14 11.85 15.45
CA MET A 211 8.70 11.60 15.50
C MET A 211 8.12 11.93 16.90
N PRO A 212 6.95 12.59 16.96
CA PRO A 212 6.38 13.09 18.21
C PRO A 212 5.95 11.95 19.13
N VAL A 213 6.11 12.19 20.44
CA VAL A 213 5.69 11.32 21.55
C VAL A 213 5.15 12.23 22.65
N ALA A 214 4.11 11.78 23.34
CA ALA A 214 3.47 12.52 24.42
C ALA A 214 4.46 12.91 25.52
N LYS A 215 4.19 14.07 26.15
CA LYS A 215 5.01 14.58 27.25
C LYS A 215 4.65 13.92 28.60
N SER A 216 3.40 13.50 28.76
CA SER A 216 2.84 12.94 29.99
C SER A 216 1.56 12.15 29.70
N GLY A 217 1.00 11.48 30.72
CA GLY A 217 -0.29 10.80 30.64
C GLY A 217 -0.23 9.40 30.03
N PHE A 218 0.97 8.89 29.77
CA PHE A 218 1.18 7.59 29.15
C PHE A 218 0.78 6.45 30.09
N HIS A 219 -0.17 5.63 29.65
CA HIS A 219 -0.64 4.45 30.36
C HIS A 219 -0.93 3.34 29.35
N LEU A 220 0.14 2.68 28.89
CA LEU A 220 0.07 1.70 27.81
C LEU A 220 -0.41 0.33 28.29
N PHE A 221 0.08 -0.09 29.47
CA PHE A 221 -0.24 -1.40 30.04
C PHE A 221 -0.94 -1.27 31.39
N SER A 222 -1.86 -2.19 31.64
CA SER A 222 -2.53 -2.38 32.93
C SER A 222 -2.73 -3.87 33.20
N ASP A 223 -3.18 -4.24 34.39
CA ASP A 223 -3.48 -5.64 34.71
C ASP A 223 -4.56 -6.24 33.79
N GLU A 224 -5.52 -5.41 33.37
CA GLU A 224 -6.58 -5.78 32.42
C GLU A 224 -6.03 -5.85 30.98
N PHE A 225 -5.07 -4.99 30.63
CA PHE A 225 -4.50 -4.90 29.28
C PHE A 225 -2.97 -4.98 29.29
N PRO A 226 -2.37 -6.16 29.52
CA PRO A 226 -0.92 -6.31 29.68
C PRO A 226 -0.16 -6.58 28.38
N SER A 227 -0.82 -6.53 27.22
CA SER A 227 -0.30 -7.05 25.94
C SER A 227 -0.36 -6.06 24.78
N SER A 228 0.56 -6.21 23.84
CA SER A 228 0.55 -5.56 22.51
C SER A 228 -0.22 -6.35 21.45
N TYR A 229 -0.56 -7.61 21.73
CA TYR A 229 -1.17 -8.50 20.75
C TYR A 229 -2.52 -7.98 20.22
N PRO A 230 -3.42 -7.38 21.02
CA PRO A 230 -4.69 -6.86 20.50
C PRO A 230 -4.51 -5.87 19.35
N GLN A 231 -3.51 -4.99 19.42
CA GLN A 231 -3.20 -4.02 18.36
C GLN A 231 -2.69 -4.70 17.09
N ASN A 232 -1.83 -5.72 17.24
CA ASN A 232 -1.31 -6.51 16.12
C ASN A 232 -2.45 -7.28 15.44
N ILE A 233 -3.33 -7.90 16.21
CA ILE A 233 -4.53 -8.61 15.72
C ILE A 233 -5.43 -7.63 14.98
N ALA A 234 -5.70 -6.45 15.54
CA ALA A 234 -6.51 -5.43 14.89
C ALA A 234 -5.96 -5.03 13.51
N PHE A 235 -4.64 -4.87 13.37
CA PHE A 235 -4.02 -4.64 12.07
C PHE A 235 -4.30 -5.79 11.08
N LYS A 236 -4.12 -7.04 11.50
CA LYS A 236 -4.38 -8.21 10.64
C LYS A 236 -5.85 -8.38 10.29
N THR A 237 -6.75 -8.07 11.22
CA THR A 237 -8.19 -8.04 10.96
C THR A 237 -8.55 -6.99 9.91
N ALA A 238 -7.95 -5.80 9.97
CA ALA A 238 -8.16 -4.78 8.96
C ALA A 238 -7.61 -5.20 7.58
N GLU A 239 -6.47 -5.90 7.56
CA GLU A 239 -5.81 -6.35 6.32
C GLU A 239 -6.67 -7.35 5.53
N ILE A 240 -7.50 -8.14 6.21
CA ILE A 240 -8.51 -9.02 5.58
C ILE A 240 -9.51 -8.22 4.74
N GLN A 241 -9.85 -6.99 5.17
CA GLN A 241 -10.76 -6.13 4.42
C GLN A 241 -10.03 -5.31 3.34
N SER A 242 -8.89 -4.71 3.69
CA SER A 242 -8.11 -3.86 2.79
C SER A 242 -6.70 -3.62 3.33
N GLU A 243 -5.68 -3.90 2.52
CA GLU A 243 -4.27 -3.62 2.84
C GLU A 243 -4.03 -2.12 3.09
N GLU A 244 -4.70 -1.24 2.35
CA GLU A 244 -4.53 0.21 2.49
C GLU A 244 -5.21 0.73 3.77
N LEU A 245 -6.42 0.27 4.09
CA LEU A 245 -7.08 0.66 5.34
C LEU A 245 -6.38 0.09 6.57
N ALA A 246 -5.73 -1.07 6.45
CA ALA A 246 -4.89 -1.61 7.51
C ALA A 246 -3.68 -0.71 7.82
N LYS A 247 -3.04 -0.15 6.78
CA LYS A 247 -1.94 0.83 6.96
C LYS A 247 -2.42 2.11 7.63
N GLU A 248 -3.59 2.62 7.25
CA GLU A 248 -4.22 3.76 7.93
C GLU A 248 -4.56 3.43 9.38
N LEU A 249 -5.08 2.22 9.67
CA LEU A 249 -5.36 1.79 11.03
C LEU A 249 -4.07 1.69 11.87
N LEU A 250 -2.99 1.13 11.30
CA LEU A 250 -1.70 1.05 11.97
C LEU A 250 -1.18 2.43 12.37
N ARG A 251 -1.25 3.39 11.44
CA ARG A 251 -0.90 4.79 11.67
C ARG A 251 -1.74 5.39 12.80
N GLU A 252 -3.06 5.21 12.76
CA GLU A 252 -3.96 5.75 13.80
C GLU A 252 -3.77 5.08 15.17
N ILE A 253 -3.46 3.77 15.23
CA ILE A 253 -3.10 3.09 16.49
C ILE A 253 -1.81 3.67 17.07
N ARG A 254 -0.78 3.89 16.23
CA ARG A 254 0.48 4.51 16.65
C ARG A 254 0.25 5.91 17.19
N ILE A 255 -0.58 6.73 16.53
CA ILE A 255 -0.93 8.09 16.99
C ILE A 255 -1.73 8.05 18.30
N ALA A 256 -2.76 7.20 18.37
CA ALA A 256 -3.57 7.00 19.57
C ALA A 256 -2.69 6.63 20.78
N THR A 257 -1.71 5.76 20.56
CA THR A 257 -0.80 5.29 21.60
C THR A 257 0.25 6.33 21.96
N ALA A 258 1.02 6.79 20.98
CA ALA A 258 2.22 7.59 21.20
C ALA A 258 1.92 9.06 21.54
N LEU A 259 0.82 9.62 21.03
CA LEU A 259 0.51 11.05 21.20
C LEU A 259 -0.73 11.27 22.08
N ARG A 260 -1.79 10.46 21.91
CA ARG A 260 -3.04 10.61 22.69
C ARG A 260 -3.05 9.80 23.98
N CYS A 261 -2.06 8.94 24.20
CA CYS A 261 -1.93 8.08 25.37
C CYS A 261 -3.17 7.19 25.62
N GLU A 262 -3.87 6.81 24.56
CA GLU A 262 -5.03 5.91 24.65
C GLU A 262 -4.57 4.47 24.93
N ILE A 263 -5.39 3.72 25.68
CA ILE A 263 -5.17 2.29 25.93
C ILE A 263 -5.62 1.51 24.69
N THR A 264 -4.77 1.48 23.66
CA THR A 264 -5.09 0.87 22.36
C THR A 264 -5.16 -0.65 22.38
N SER A 265 -4.85 -1.29 23.50
CA SER A 265 -5.09 -2.72 23.74
C SER A 265 -6.55 -3.01 24.09
N LYS A 266 -7.35 -1.99 24.42
CA LYS A 266 -8.78 -2.12 24.72
C LYS A 266 -9.60 -2.32 23.43
N PRO A 267 -10.46 -3.36 23.34
CA PRO A 267 -11.25 -3.64 22.14
C PRO A 267 -12.12 -2.48 21.67
N SER A 268 -12.76 -1.73 22.58
CA SER A 268 -13.62 -0.61 22.22
C SER A 268 -12.85 0.54 21.56
N VAL A 269 -11.59 0.75 21.95
CA VAL A 269 -10.70 1.76 21.34
C VAL A 269 -10.32 1.32 19.93
N LEU A 270 -9.90 0.06 19.75
CA LEU A 270 -9.55 -0.48 18.43
C LEU A 270 -10.72 -0.43 17.44
N VAL A 271 -11.94 -0.75 17.89
CA VAL A 271 -13.16 -0.63 17.09
C VAL A 271 -13.43 0.82 16.69
N SER A 272 -13.24 1.77 17.61
CA SER A 272 -13.39 3.20 17.31
C SER A 272 -12.37 3.68 16.28
N LEU A 273 -11.12 3.25 16.38
CA LEU A 273 -10.06 3.57 15.42
C LEU A 273 -10.33 2.93 14.04
N ALA A 274 -10.81 1.69 14.01
CA ALA A 274 -11.21 1.01 12.79
C ALA A 274 -12.33 1.77 12.07
N SER A 275 -13.34 2.22 12.82
CA SER A 275 -14.39 3.08 12.28
C SER A 275 -13.85 4.40 11.73
N LYS A 276 -12.87 5.02 12.42
CA LYS A 276 -12.28 6.30 12.03
C LYS A 276 -11.59 6.23 10.66
N VAL A 277 -10.93 5.11 10.37
CA VAL A 277 -10.25 4.90 9.07
C VAL A 277 -11.19 4.38 7.97
N GLY A 278 -12.47 4.16 8.28
CA GLY A 278 -13.48 3.76 7.29
C GLY A 278 -13.61 2.25 7.07
N LEU A 279 -13.13 1.42 8.00
CA LEU A 279 -13.40 -0.03 7.96
C LEU A 279 -14.87 -0.33 8.26
N ASP A 280 -15.38 -1.42 7.70
CA ASP A 280 -16.68 -1.97 8.11
C ASP A 280 -16.52 -2.55 9.52
N VAL A 281 -17.08 -1.86 10.50
CA VAL A 281 -16.94 -2.20 11.92
C VAL A 281 -17.66 -3.49 12.29
N ALA A 282 -18.78 -3.81 11.64
CA ALA A 282 -19.50 -5.05 11.89
C ALA A 282 -18.66 -6.24 11.42
N LYS A 283 -18.11 -6.14 10.20
CA LYS A 283 -17.18 -7.15 9.66
C LYS A 283 -15.88 -7.21 10.45
N PHE A 284 -15.33 -6.06 10.85
CA PHE A 284 -14.10 -6.00 11.64
C PHE A 284 -14.26 -6.73 12.97
N SER A 285 -15.40 -6.54 13.64
CA SER A 285 -15.69 -7.22 14.91
C SER A 285 -15.91 -8.72 14.73
N SER A 286 -16.56 -9.16 13.64
CA SER A 286 -16.76 -10.60 13.37
C SER A 286 -15.47 -11.32 12.97
N ASP A 287 -14.55 -10.62 12.30
CA ASP A 287 -13.33 -11.20 11.73
C ASP A 287 -12.13 -11.18 12.71
N LEU A 288 -12.31 -10.75 13.96
CA LEU A 288 -11.24 -10.70 14.96
C LEU A 288 -10.52 -12.04 15.15
N LYS A 289 -11.26 -13.15 15.14
CA LYS A 289 -10.67 -14.49 15.24
C LYS A 289 -9.81 -14.83 14.02
N ASN A 290 -10.25 -14.45 12.82
CA ASN A 290 -9.45 -14.64 11.61
C ASN A 290 -8.19 -13.76 11.63
N GLY A 291 -8.29 -12.52 12.11
CA GLY A 291 -7.13 -11.67 12.31
C GLY A 291 -6.13 -12.24 13.33
N GLU A 292 -6.62 -12.89 14.38
CA GLU A 292 -5.78 -13.60 15.35
C GLU A 292 -5.02 -14.76 14.68
N GLU A 293 -5.69 -15.59 13.88
CA GLU A 293 -5.06 -16.65 13.11
C GLU A 293 -3.97 -16.11 12.15
N GLU A 294 -4.23 -15.01 11.46
CA GLU A 294 -3.24 -14.35 10.60
C GLU A 294 -2.07 -13.75 11.40
N PHE A 295 -2.32 -13.20 12.58
CA PHE A 295 -1.26 -12.71 13.47
C PHE A 295 -0.36 -13.85 13.97
N TYR A 296 -0.91 -15.02 14.31
CA TYR A 296 -0.08 -16.17 14.69
C TYR A 296 0.83 -16.65 13.55
N LYS A 297 0.38 -16.56 12.29
CA LYS A 297 1.24 -16.81 11.12
C LYS A 297 2.37 -15.77 11.02
N ASP A 298 2.08 -14.50 11.29
CA ASP A 298 3.11 -13.45 11.34
C ASP A 298 4.14 -13.69 12.46
N LEU A 299 3.72 -14.20 13.62
CA LEU A 299 4.64 -14.63 14.69
C LEU A 299 5.54 -15.80 14.26
N GLU A 300 5.01 -16.77 13.53
CA GLU A 300 5.79 -17.87 12.96
C GLU A 300 6.80 -17.38 11.92
N LEU A 301 6.39 -16.49 11.03
CA LEU A 301 7.28 -15.86 10.05
C LEU A 301 8.39 -15.06 10.74
N THR A 302 8.05 -14.27 11.76
CA THR A 302 9.01 -13.51 12.57
C THR A 302 10.08 -14.44 13.16
N ARG A 303 9.67 -15.58 13.75
CA ARG A 303 10.59 -16.60 14.25
C ARG A 303 11.42 -17.24 13.15
N LYS A 304 10.81 -17.56 12.00
CA LYS A 304 11.47 -18.20 10.85
C LYS A 304 12.59 -17.32 10.27
N TYR A 305 12.38 -16.01 10.19
CA TYR A 305 13.40 -15.04 9.78
C TYR A 305 14.41 -14.70 10.90
N GLY A 306 14.25 -15.31 12.09
CA GLY A 306 15.09 -15.07 13.25
C GLY A 306 15.05 -13.62 13.72
N VAL A 307 13.92 -12.93 13.55
CA VAL A 307 13.73 -11.54 14.00
C VAL A 307 13.38 -11.56 15.48
N SER A 308 14.23 -10.92 16.29
CA SER A 308 14.06 -10.82 17.75
C SER A 308 13.91 -9.38 18.23
N GLY A 309 13.95 -8.40 17.33
CA GLY A 309 13.85 -6.98 17.65
C GLY A 309 13.16 -6.20 16.55
N PHE A 310 12.40 -5.17 16.95
CA PHE A 310 11.61 -4.33 16.07
C PHE A 310 12.11 -2.88 16.11
N PRO A 311 12.15 -2.18 14.96
CA PRO A 311 11.84 -2.70 13.63
C PRO A 311 12.97 -3.62 13.13
N SER A 312 12.61 -4.51 12.20
CA SER A 312 13.53 -5.13 11.26
C SER A 312 12.91 -5.07 9.87
N PHE A 313 13.73 -5.09 8.81
CA PHE A 313 13.25 -4.90 7.44
C PHE A 313 13.79 -5.98 6.52
N LEU A 314 12.89 -6.73 5.89
CA LEU A 314 13.23 -7.60 4.78
C LEU A 314 13.09 -6.81 3.48
N VAL A 315 14.19 -6.58 2.78
CA VAL A 315 14.20 -5.96 1.46
C VAL A 315 14.31 -7.08 0.43
N ARG A 316 13.29 -7.22 -0.43
CA ARG A 316 13.16 -8.29 -1.42
C ARG A 316 13.16 -7.73 -2.82
N ASN A 317 14.03 -8.23 -3.68
CA ASN A 317 13.93 -8.02 -5.13
C ASN A 317 12.83 -8.94 -5.68
N LEU A 318 11.73 -8.37 -6.18
CA LEU A 318 10.58 -9.15 -6.65
C LEU A 318 10.81 -9.81 -8.02
N GLN A 319 11.92 -9.46 -8.70
CA GLN A 319 12.29 -10.02 -9.99
C GLN A 319 13.27 -11.19 -9.84
N SER A 320 14.30 -11.05 -8.99
CA SER A 320 15.28 -12.13 -8.74
C SER A 320 14.88 -13.07 -7.60
N GLY A 321 14.04 -12.62 -6.67
CA GLY A 321 13.71 -13.34 -5.45
C GLY A 321 14.77 -13.21 -4.35
N GLU A 322 15.84 -12.44 -4.56
CA GLU A 322 16.86 -12.18 -3.55
C GLU A 322 16.32 -11.33 -2.39
N GLU A 323 16.76 -11.65 -1.18
CA GLU A 323 16.28 -11.03 0.06
C GLU A 323 17.45 -10.62 0.95
N VAL A 324 17.35 -9.44 1.57
CA VAL A 324 18.30 -8.94 2.56
C VAL A 324 17.55 -8.51 3.80
N LEU A 325 17.95 -9.01 4.97
CA LEU A 325 17.37 -8.64 6.25
C LEU A 325 18.22 -7.57 6.95
N LEU A 326 17.68 -6.37 7.09
CA LEU A 326 18.21 -5.30 7.92
C LEU A 326 17.63 -5.43 9.34
N ARG A 327 18.50 -5.52 10.35
CA ARG A 327 18.09 -5.69 11.75
C ARG A 327 18.18 -4.35 12.48
N GLY A 328 17.11 -3.99 13.17
CA GLY A 328 17.04 -2.73 13.93
C GLY A 328 16.65 -1.53 13.07
N TYR A 329 16.71 -0.35 13.70
CA TYR A 329 16.43 0.93 13.06
C TYR A 329 17.40 1.20 11.90
N ALA A 330 16.87 1.51 10.72
CA ALA A 330 17.63 1.74 9.50
C ALA A 330 17.33 3.12 8.92
N ARG A 331 18.37 3.79 8.42
CA ARG A 331 18.29 5.10 7.77
C ARG A 331 18.11 4.93 6.27
N PHE A 332 17.75 6.03 5.60
CA PHE A 332 17.59 6.06 4.14
C PHE A 332 18.78 5.47 3.38
N ASN A 333 20.02 5.81 3.78
CA ASN A 333 21.22 5.33 3.10
C ASN A 333 21.45 3.82 3.27
N ASP A 334 20.96 3.22 4.35
CA ASP A 334 21.05 1.77 4.57
C ASP A 334 20.16 1.04 3.55
N PHE A 335 18.92 1.50 3.38
CA PHE A 335 18.01 0.98 2.35
C PHE A 335 18.57 1.23 0.94
N LYS A 336 19.03 2.44 0.66
CA LYS A 336 19.60 2.79 -0.64
C LYS A 336 20.76 1.86 -0.99
N SER A 337 21.68 1.63 -0.05
CA SER A 337 22.81 0.73 -0.27
C SER A 337 22.37 -0.71 -0.55
N VAL A 338 21.39 -1.23 0.20
CA VAL A 338 20.85 -2.57 -0.06
C VAL A 338 20.19 -2.66 -1.44
N ILE A 339 19.33 -1.70 -1.78
CA ILE A 339 18.59 -1.70 -3.05
C ILE A 339 19.56 -1.60 -4.24
N GLU A 340 20.49 -0.65 -4.22
CA GLU A 340 21.36 -0.36 -5.37
C GLU A 340 22.56 -1.32 -5.45
N ASN A 341 23.21 -1.62 -4.32
CA ASN A 341 24.51 -2.31 -4.33
C ASN A 341 24.40 -3.81 -4.04
N VAL A 342 23.37 -4.25 -3.31
CA VAL A 342 23.21 -5.66 -2.93
C VAL A 342 22.18 -6.34 -3.84
N LEU A 343 21.01 -5.74 -4.01
CA LEU A 343 19.95 -6.26 -4.86
C LEU A 343 20.08 -5.84 -6.33
N ASN A 344 21.08 -5.00 -6.65
CA ASN A 344 21.40 -4.50 -7.99
C ASN A 344 20.19 -3.88 -8.72
N LEU A 345 19.30 -3.23 -7.98
CA LEU A 345 18.11 -2.57 -8.50
C LEU A 345 18.43 -1.12 -8.84
N LYS A 346 18.80 -0.87 -10.10
CA LYS A 346 18.98 0.47 -10.65
C LYS A 346 17.65 1.00 -11.14
N LEU A 347 16.86 1.54 -10.21
CA LEU A 347 15.52 2.06 -10.48
C LEU A 347 15.56 3.56 -10.71
N GLU A 348 14.67 4.05 -11.57
CA GLU A 348 14.40 5.48 -11.67
C GLU A 348 13.79 5.96 -10.34
N ILE A 349 14.32 7.07 -9.83
CA ILE A 349 13.81 7.72 -8.63
C ILE A 349 13.10 9.01 -9.01
N TYR A 350 12.00 9.28 -8.33
CA TYR A 350 11.28 10.53 -8.42
C TYR A 350 11.76 11.49 -7.34
N GLU A 351 11.95 12.76 -7.70
CA GLU A 351 12.26 13.83 -6.74
C GLU A 351 10.95 14.45 -6.23
N PRO A 352 10.58 14.25 -4.95
CA PRO A 352 9.36 14.81 -4.38
C PRO A 352 9.36 16.33 -4.40
N LYS A 353 8.26 16.93 -4.86
CA LYS A 353 8.13 18.39 -5.00
C LYS A 353 7.31 18.99 -3.87
N LYS A 354 7.62 20.24 -3.50
CA LYS A 354 6.87 21.02 -2.51
C LYS A 354 5.40 21.18 -2.89
N ASP A 355 5.09 21.33 -4.18
CA ASP A 355 3.71 21.51 -4.67
C ASP A 355 2.83 20.27 -4.46
N ASP A 356 3.44 19.08 -4.40
CA ASP A 356 2.74 17.81 -4.24
C ASP A 356 2.66 17.38 -2.76
N ILE A 357 3.07 18.23 -1.82
CA ILE A 357 3.24 17.84 -0.40
C ILE A 357 1.96 17.34 0.26
N LEU A 358 0.79 17.83 -0.16
CA LEU A 358 -0.49 17.35 0.38
C LEU A 358 -0.73 15.87 0.05
N GLU A 359 -0.24 15.37 -1.08
CA GLU A 359 -0.29 13.95 -1.43
C GLU A 359 0.56 13.12 -0.46
N TYR A 360 1.76 13.61 -0.12
CA TYR A 360 2.69 12.91 0.77
C TYR A 360 2.32 13.00 2.26
N ILE A 361 1.61 14.05 2.68
CA ILE A 361 1.06 14.15 4.02
C ILE A 361 -0.01 13.05 4.23
N GLY A 362 -0.83 12.76 3.22
CA GLY A 362 -1.91 11.78 3.32
C GLY A 362 -2.92 12.19 4.39
N SER A 363 -3.29 11.29 5.30
CA SER A 363 -4.21 11.58 6.40
C SER A 363 -3.62 12.52 7.46
N ASN A 364 -2.30 12.43 7.69
CA ASN A 364 -1.52 13.29 8.60
C ASN A 364 0.00 13.03 8.47
N ALA A 365 0.81 14.02 8.89
CA ALA A 365 2.27 13.90 8.96
C ALA A 365 2.88 14.75 10.09
N ALA A 366 3.99 14.29 10.67
CA ALA A 366 4.88 15.09 11.50
C ALA A 366 5.83 15.93 10.62
N LYS A 367 6.39 17.02 11.16
CA LYS A 367 7.36 17.85 10.44
C LYS A 367 8.56 17.04 9.93
N ILE A 368 9.10 16.12 10.74
CA ILE A 368 10.22 15.27 10.32
C ILE A 368 9.91 14.43 9.08
N GLU A 369 8.65 14.00 8.90
CA GLU A 369 8.26 13.22 7.72
C GLU A 369 8.32 14.08 6.46
N ILE A 370 7.83 15.32 6.54
CA ILE A 370 7.92 16.31 5.45
C ILE A 370 9.38 16.63 5.12
N MET A 371 10.19 16.88 6.16
CA MET A 371 11.63 17.16 6.02
C MET A 371 12.36 16.00 5.35
N GLU A 372 12.08 14.76 5.77
CA GLU A 372 12.74 13.56 5.23
C GLU A 372 12.34 13.33 3.77
N ILE A 373 11.04 13.46 3.44
CA ILE A 373 10.50 13.28 2.07
C ILE A 373 11.06 14.32 1.10
N LEU A 374 11.02 15.61 1.47
CA LEU A 374 11.44 16.71 0.60
C LEU A 374 12.94 17.00 0.69
N ASN A 375 13.65 16.38 1.64
CA ASN A 375 15.06 16.64 1.93
C ASN A 375 15.35 18.14 2.18
N ILE A 376 14.55 18.76 3.06
CA ILE A 376 14.62 20.19 3.39
C ILE A 376 15.00 20.42 4.85
N SER A 377 15.48 21.62 5.15
CA SER A 377 15.78 22.05 6.52
C SER A 377 14.51 22.29 7.35
N GLU A 378 14.66 22.37 8.68
CA GLU A 378 13.55 22.67 9.59
C GLU A 378 12.92 24.05 9.29
N ASN A 379 13.75 25.07 9.04
CA ASN A 379 13.27 26.41 8.68
C ASN A 379 12.42 26.41 7.39
N GLU A 380 12.88 25.69 6.36
CA GLU A 380 12.11 25.57 5.11
C GLU A 380 10.81 24.79 5.32
N CYS A 381 10.81 23.78 6.18
CA CYS A 381 9.61 23.03 6.52
C CYS A 381 8.61 23.92 7.26
N ASP A 382 9.08 24.76 8.18
CA ASP A 382 8.24 25.70 8.93
C ASP A 382 7.59 26.73 8.00
N GLU A 383 8.38 27.35 7.10
CA GLU A 383 7.85 28.27 6.09
C GLU A 383 6.80 27.60 5.18
N LEU A 384 7.03 26.35 4.76
CA LEU A 384 6.10 25.59 3.95
C LEU A 384 4.80 25.31 4.70
N VAL A 385 4.89 24.83 5.94
CA VAL A 385 3.71 24.49 6.76
C VAL A 385 2.92 25.75 7.12
N ASP A 386 3.57 26.85 7.47
CA ASP A 386 2.92 28.14 7.73
C ASP A 386 2.18 28.66 6.51
N THR A 387 2.76 28.48 5.32
CA THR A 387 2.11 28.83 4.05
C THR A 387 0.86 27.98 3.81
N LEU A 388 0.93 26.67 4.06
CA LEU A 388 -0.23 25.77 3.95
C LEU A 388 -1.34 26.12 4.95
N ILE A 389 -0.99 26.51 6.17
CA ILE A 389 -1.95 26.97 7.19
C ILE A 389 -2.62 28.27 6.75
N LYS A 390 -1.84 29.28 6.34
CA LYS A 390 -2.38 30.57 5.84
C LYS A 390 -3.32 30.39 4.66
N ASN A 391 -3.04 29.42 3.79
CA ASN A 391 -3.87 29.09 2.64
C ASN A 391 -5.07 28.17 2.97
N GLY A 392 -5.31 27.85 4.25
CA GLY A 392 -6.41 26.99 4.67
C GLY A 392 -6.33 25.58 4.09
N LYS A 393 -5.11 25.05 3.91
CA LYS A 393 -4.89 23.70 3.38
C LYS A 393 -4.68 22.65 4.47
N VAL A 394 -4.06 23.03 5.57
CA VAL A 394 -3.74 22.14 6.69
C VAL A 394 -3.97 22.82 8.03
N LYS A 395 -4.02 22.02 9.09
CA LYS A 395 -3.89 22.49 10.48
C LYS A 395 -2.99 21.58 11.31
N ILE A 396 -2.47 22.10 12.41
CA ILE A 396 -1.65 21.33 13.35
C ILE A 396 -2.47 20.95 14.57
N VAL A 397 -2.46 19.67 14.94
CA VAL A 397 -3.07 19.13 16.17
C VAL A 397 -2.07 18.15 16.78
N ASN A 398 -1.73 18.31 18.06
CA ASN A 398 -0.78 17.44 18.78
C ASN A 398 0.52 17.18 18.00
N GLU A 399 1.15 18.24 17.47
CA GLU A 399 2.42 18.16 16.71
C GLU A 399 2.32 17.44 15.35
N LEU A 400 1.12 17.03 14.93
CA LEU A 400 0.85 16.48 13.59
C LEU A 400 0.11 17.48 12.72
N ILE A 401 0.43 17.47 11.43
CA ILE A 401 -0.15 18.29 10.37
C ILE A 401 -1.22 17.44 9.68
N TYR A 402 -2.45 17.96 9.63
CA TYR A 402 -3.62 17.33 9.03
C TYR A 402 -4.13 18.17 7.85
N PRO A 403 -4.30 17.60 6.65
CA PRO A 403 -4.99 18.28 5.56
C PRO A 403 -6.46 18.53 5.90
N LEU A 404 -6.98 19.71 5.58
CA LEU A 404 -8.38 20.05 5.90
C LEU A 404 -9.42 19.37 5.00
N ASN A 405 -8.98 18.80 3.87
CA ASN A 405 -9.83 18.05 2.94
C ASN A 405 -9.69 16.52 3.11
N SER A 406 -8.99 16.04 4.14
CA SER A 406 -8.83 14.60 4.36
C SER A 406 -10.06 13.99 5.05
N PRO A 407 -10.31 12.66 4.91
CA PRO A 407 -11.37 11.97 5.64
C PRO A 407 -11.29 12.11 7.17
N SER A 408 -10.07 12.36 7.69
CA SER A 408 -9.78 12.63 9.10
C SER A 408 -10.24 14.03 9.57
N CYS A 409 -10.67 14.90 8.66
CA CYS A 409 -11.14 16.25 8.90
C CYS A 409 -12.52 16.47 8.24
N ARG A 410 -13.60 16.53 9.03
CA ARG A 410 -14.96 16.83 8.56
C ARG A 410 -15.38 18.21 9.05
N ASP A 411 -15.91 19.04 8.15
CA ASP A 411 -16.44 20.38 8.45
C ASP A 411 -15.45 21.32 9.16
N GLY A 412 -14.15 21.22 8.84
CA GLY A 412 -13.09 22.02 9.45
C GLY A 412 -12.63 21.53 10.83
N GLU A 413 -13.33 20.57 11.42
CA GLU A 413 -12.94 19.88 12.65
C GLU A 413 -12.22 18.57 12.29
N CYS A 414 -11.02 18.38 12.83
CA CYS A 414 -10.28 17.14 12.63
C CYS A 414 -10.66 16.32 13.83
N LEU A 415 -11.19 15.13 13.56
CA LEU A 415 -11.71 14.24 14.58
C LEU A 415 -10.58 13.91 15.55
N ILE A 416 -10.67 14.48 16.75
CA ILE A 416 -9.76 14.29 17.88
C ILE A 416 -9.95 12.90 18.45
#